data_AF-A0A537VHT9-F1
#
_entry.id   AF-A0A537VHT9-F1
#
_cell.length_a   1.000
_cell.length_b   1.000
_cell.length_c   1.000
_cell.angle_alpha   90.00
_cell.angle_beta   90.00
_cell.angle_gamma   90.00
#
_symmetry.space_group_name_H-M   'P 1'
#
loop_
_entity.id
_entity.type
_entity.pdbx_description
1 polymer ?
#
loop_
_entity_poly.entity_id
_entity_poly.type
_entity_poly.pdbx_seq_one_letter_code
_entity_poly.pdbx_strand_id
1 'polypeptide(L)'
;SPGAIPYVAPSKACRAFKYWIHTDDQRWEIRDTQWLAGALVSSGVADPSKLAITGGSYGGGQTIQNALLRDRIRCGGAKQFTAVDACAGKPDGAFAPWTTADGSTPLRWVVAIPMYTWYDVIEALSPNGRNSDGEAVPDGNHTDPVGVPIQSYLAGLYAAAQPLGNGYVAPPGTARTLAGNPFPKSDPVIANTIAQYETFKSARGIPPDGIIPIFWVQGETDPLFTAFHPLQLANRLRAFDPSYPIKLFFGDIGHDYAAERVDEWDAAHLAMNSFLDHYLTGAGPAPSFDVTAAITRCLNHDAPMELVEAPTWSALHPLLFERALRGPKVTTSSGPSVVGVLADPVSQATITQNPLSYRGCRKIDARIVDPNAARWRIPIASPVTMIGAPVIDLNYSSTAPDTELAVRLWDVDFSSGTRALVTRGVYRSLDGPGTAGHTITLEVTANDAPYYQPSNVPAVVVVRTVRLTLPCR
;
A
#
# COMPACT_ATOMS: atom_id res chain seq x y z
N SER A 1 -25.55 8.86 11.67
CA SER A 1 -24.91 7.63 11.22
C SER A 1 -25.93 6.74 10.55
N PRO A 2 -25.62 6.09 9.41
CA PRO A 2 -26.35 4.89 8.99
C PRO A 2 -26.31 3.87 10.14
N GLY A 3 -27.41 3.16 10.37
CA GLY A 3 -27.44 2.12 11.40
C GLY A 3 -26.49 0.98 11.01
N ALA A 4 -25.54 0.64 11.87
CA ALA A 4 -24.72 -0.55 11.67
C ALA A 4 -25.64 -1.76 11.53
N ILE A 5 -25.46 -2.55 10.48
CA ILE A 5 -26.26 -3.77 10.25
C ILE A 5 -26.09 -4.65 11.50
N PRO A 6 -27.17 -4.99 12.24
CA PRO A 6 -27.06 -5.81 13.43
C PRO A 6 -26.35 -7.12 13.09
N TYR A 7 -25.42 -7.57 13.94
CA TYR A 7 -24.60 -8.75 13.65
C TYR A 7 -25.47 -9.99 13.36
N VAL A 8 -25.65 -10.29 12.07
CA VAL A 8 -26.38 -11.47 11.61
C VAL A 8 -25.44 -12.66 11.74
N ALA A 9 -25.53 -13.34 12.89
CA ALA A 9 -24.76 -14.56 13.13
C ALA A 9 -25.03 -15.57 11.98
N PRO A 10 -23.98 -16.15 11.35
CA PRO A 10 -24.15 -17.05 10.22
C PRO A 10 -25.16 -18.17 10.48
N SER A 11 -25.95 -18.47 9.44
CA SER A 11 -27.03 -19.47 9.51
C SER A 11 -26.50 -20.82 10.02
N LYS A 12 -27.36 -21.65 10.61
CA LYS A 12 -26.93 -22.96 11.12
C LYS A 12 -26.29 -23.85 10.03
N ALA A 13 -26.67 -23.67 8.75
CA ALA A 13 -26.04 -24.36 7.63
C ALA A 13 -24.62 -23.85 7.34
N CYS A 14 -24.38 -22.53 7.44
CA CYS A 14 -23.06 -21.93 7.22
C CYS A 14 -22.01 -22.37 8.26
N ARG A 15 -22.43 -22.70 9.49
CA ARG A 15 -21.53 -23.04 10.62
C ARG A 15 -20.70 -24.32 10.43
N ALA A 16 -21.04 -25.17 9.47
CA ALA A 16 -20.24 -26.36 9.13
C ALA A 16 -19.07 -26.07 8.18
N PHE A 17 -19.08 -24.90 7.51
CA PHE A 17 -18.05 -24.52 6.56
C PHE A 17 -16.91 -23.77 7.27
N LYS A 18 -15.67 -24.09 6.90
CA LYS A 18 -14.48 -23.33 7.32
C LYS A 18 -14.18 -22.26 6.27
N TYR A 19 -14.29 -21.00 6.67
CA TYR A 19 -14.01 -19.87 5.80
C TYR A 19 -12.52 -19.51 5.90
N TRP A 20 -11.78 -19.86 4.85
CA TRP A 20 -10.40 -19.43 4.69
C TRP A 20 -10.38 -18.01 4.12
N ILE A 21 -9.49 -17.18 4.66
CA ILE A 21 -9.19 -15.87 4.06
C ILE A 21 -8.26 -16.16 2.88
N HIS A 22 -8.65 -15.74 1.68
CA HIS A 22 -7.85 -15.99 0.47
C HIS A 22 -6.99 -14.79 0.09
N THR A 23 -7.04 -13.69 0.85
CA THR A 23 -6.28 -12.44 0.64
C THR A 23 -6.61 -11.83 -0.72
N ASP A 24 -7.89 -11.52 -0.91
CA ASP A 24 -8.52 -11.02 -2.13
C ASP A 24 -8.12 -11.80 -3.39
N ASP A 25 -8.26 -13.13 -3.31
CA ASP A 25 -8.02 -13.97 -4.48
C ASP A 25 -9.11 -13.74 -5.54
N GLN A 26 -8.67 -13.45 -6.76
CA GLN A 26 -9.49 -13.22 -7.95
C GLN A 26 -10.46 -14.36 -8.28
N ARG A 27 -10.27 -15.55 -7.70
CA ARG A 27 -11.10 -16.75 -7.88
C ARG A 27 -12.01 -17.06 -6.68
N TRP A 28 -11.97 -16.22 -5.64
CA TRP A 28 -12.73 -16.39 -4.38
C TRP A 28 -13.43 -15.07 -4.02
N GLU A 29 -12.83 -14.24 -3.16
CA GLU A 29 -13.48 -13.03 -2.60
C GLU A 29 -13.92 -12.03 -3.68
N ILE A 30 -13.12 -11.88 -4.74
CA ILE A 30 -13.48 -11.07 -5.92
C ILE A 30 -14.70 -11.66 -6.66
N ARG A 31 -14.76 -12.99 -6.79
CA ARG A 31 -15.88 -13.71 -7.45
C ARG A 31 -17.16 -13.65 -6.62
N ASP A 32 -17.05 -13.54 -5.30
CA ASP A 32 -18.19 -13.35 -4.40
C ASP A 32 -18.75 -11.93 -4.52
N THR A 33 -17.90 -10.90 -4.59
CA THR A 33 -18.30 -9.51 -4.89
C THR A 33 -18.96 -9.40 -6.28
N GLN A 34 -18.40 -10.05 -7.30
CA GLN A 34 -19.00 -10.14 -8.64
C GLN A 34 -20.33 -10.93 -8.67
N TRP A 35 -20.46 -11.97 -7.86
CA TRP A 35 -21.71 -12.75 -7.73
C TRP A 35 -22.81 -11.95 -7.05
N LEU A 36 -22.47 -11.23 -5.96
CA LEU A 36 -23.43 -10.39 -5.23
C LEU A 36 -23.99 -9.26 -6.10
N ALA A 37 -23.13 -8.56 -6.85
CA ALA A 37 -23.57 -7.55 -7.81
C ALA A 37 -24.44 -8.16 -8.93
N GLY A 38 -24.09 -9.35 -9.43
CA GLY A 38 -24.93 -10.08 -10.39
C GLY A 38 -26.30 -10.49 -9.82
N ALA A 39 -26.38 -10.88 -8.55
CA ALA A 39 -27.63 -11.20 -7.88
C ALA A 39 -28.53 -9.96 -7.66
N LEU A 40 -27.95 -8.79 -7.40
CA LEU A 40 -28.68 -7.51 -7.35
C LEU A 40 -29.25 -7.10 -8.71
N VAL A 41 -28.54 -7.39 -9.81
CA VAL A 41 -29.08 -7.22 -11.18
C VAL A 41 -30.20 -8.22 -11.46
N SER A 42 -29.97 -9.52 -11.21
CA SER A 42 -30.99 -10.57 -11.46
C SER A 42 -32.27 -10.42 -10.63
N SER A 43 -32.23 -9.67 -9.53
CA SER A 43 -33.41 -9.35 -8.71
C SER A 43 -34.07 -8.00 -9.07
N GLY A 44 -33.55 -7.27 -10.06
CA GLY A 44 -34.06 -5.96 -10.48
C GLY A 44 -33.75 -4.82 -9.51
N VAL A 45 -32.83 -5.02 -8.56
CA VAL A 45 -32.41 -4.02 -7.56
C VAL A 45 -31.31 -3.10 -8.12
N ALA A 46 -30.48 -3.61 -9.03
CA ALA A 46 -29.40 -2.86 -9.68
C ALA A 46 -29.54 -2.83 -11.21
N ASP A 47 -29.12 -1.72 -11.81
CA ASP A 47 -29.03 -1.52 -13.26
C ASP A 47 -27.66 -2.04 -13.75
N PRO A 48 -27.58 -3.04 -14.67
CA PRO A 48 -26.32 -3.61 -15.15
C PRO A 48 -25.45 -2.60 -15.91
N SER A 49 -26.02 -1.46 -16.34
CA SER A 49 -25.28 -0.37 -16.97
C SER A 49 -24.68 0.65 -15.98
N LYS A 50 -24.93 0.52 -14.67
CA LYS A 50 -24.58 1.50 -13.63
C LYS A 50 -23.94 0.88 -12.38
N LEU A 51 -23.09 -0.13 -12.57
CA LEU A 51 -22.37 -0.77 -11.46
C LEU A 51 -21.07 -0.01 -11.14
N ALA A 52 -21.06 0.74 -10.03
CA ALA A 52 -19.85 1.26 -9.42
C ALA A 52 -19.27 0.28 -8.38
N ILE A 53 -17.96 0.35 -8.14
CA ILE A 53 -17.31 -0.34 -7.03
C ILE A 53 -16.36 0.59 -6.27
N THR A 54 -16.38 0.50 -4.94
CA THR A 54 -15.57 1.33 -4.04
C THR A 54 -15.31 0.61 -2.72
N GLY A 55 -14.19 0.95 -2.07
CA GLY A 55 -13.82 0.43 -0.76
C GLY A 55 -12.47 0.96 -0.29
N GLY A 56 -12.29 0.98 1.03
CA GLY A 56 -11.02 1.32 1.68
C GLY A 56 -10.23 0.09 2.09
N SER A 57 -8.90 0.20 2.21
CA SER A 57 -8.02 -0.89 2.68
C SER A 57 -8.25 -2.19 1.90
N TYR A 58 -8.61 -3.29 2.55
CA TYR A 58 -8.99 -4.57 1.93
C TYR A 58 -10.10 -4.42 0.89
N GLY A 59 -11.14 -3.63 1.18
CA GLY A 59 -12.19 -3.32 0.19
C GLY A 59 -11.67 -2.52 -1.01
N GLY A 60 -10.59 -1.76 -0.83
CA GLY A 60 -9.88 -1.08 -1.92
C GLY A 60 -9.13 -2.06 -2.82
N GLY A 61 -8.53 -3.12 -2.24
CA GLY A 61 -7.83 -4.18 -2.97
C GLY A 61 -8.79 -4.97 -3.85
N GLN A 62 -9.98 -5.28 -3.32
CA GLN A 62 -11.08 -5.80 -4.13
C GLN A 62 -11.54 -4.82 -5.21
N THR A 63 -11.61 -3.53 -4.90
CA THR A 63 -12.07 -2.50 -5.84
C THR A 63 -11.17 -2.41 -7.05
N ILE A 64 -9.85 -2.31 -6.87
CA ILE A 64 -8.93 -2.24 -8.02
C ILE A 64 -8.86 -3.55 -8.80
N GLN A 65 -8.88 -4.70 -8.13
CA GLN A 65 -8.88 -6.00 -8.85
C GLN A 65 -10.16 -6.18 -9.66
N ASN A 66 -11.31 -5.74 -9.16
CA ASN A 66 -12.56 -5.68 -9.93
C ASN A 66 -12.47 -4.70 -11.10
N ALA A 67 -11.90 -3.51 -10.92
CA ALA A 67 -11.75 -2.52 -11.99
C ALA A 67 -10.93 -3.07 -13.17
N LEU A 68 -9.79 -3.71 -12.92
CA LEU A 68 -8.96 -4.31 -13.98
C LEU A 68 -9.55 -5.58 -14.58
N LEU A 69 -10.42 -6.29 -13.84
CA LEU A 69 -11.26 -7.35 -14.42
C LEU A 69 -12.35 -6.78 -15.34
N ARG A 70 -12.90 -5.60 -14.99
CA ARG A 70 -13.93 -4.82 -15.71
C ARG A 70 -15.26 -5.56 -15.92
N ASP A 71 -15.28 -6.46 -16.88
CA ASP A 71 -16.40 -7.25 -17.41
C ASP A 71 -16.04 -8.75 -17.51
N ARG A 72 -15.03 -9.17 -16.74
CA ARG A 72 -14.46 -10.53 -16.75
C ARG A 72 -14.44 -11.14 -15.36
N ILE A 73 -14.54 -12.46 -15.29
CA ILE A 73 -14.28 -13.25 -14.09
C ILE A 73 -12.95 -14.00 -14.23
N ARG A 74 -12.26 -14.28 -13.11
CA ARG A 74 -11.13 -15.22 -13.09
C ARG A 74 -11.64 -16.64 -12.82
N CYS A 75 -11.12 -17.60 -13.57
CA CYS A 75 -11.48 -19.02 -13.46
C CYS A 75 -10.57 -19.80 -12.52
N GLY A 76 -11.07 -20.92 -12.02
CA GLY A 76 -10.45 -21.71 -10.95
C GLY A 76 -11.02 -21.37 -9.57
N GLY A 77 -10.30 -21.73 -8.50
CA GLY A 77 -10.75 -21.49 -7.12
C GLY A 77 -12.04 -22.22 -6.75
N ALA A 78 -13.02 -21.48 -6.22
CA ALA A 78 -14.30 -22.06 -5.83
C ALA A 78 -15.14 -22.48 -7.05
N LYS A 79 -15.77 -23.67 -6.97
CA LYS A 79 -16.91 -23.96 -7.85
C LYS A 79 -18.10 -23.10 -7.43
N GLN A 80 -18.40 -22.05 -8.20
CA GLN A 80 -19.63 -21.30 -8.00
C GLN A 80 -20.84 -22.12 -8.47
N PHE A 81 -21.83 -22.28 -7.60
CA PHE A 81 -23.10 -22.95 -7.89
C PHE A 81 -24.06 -22.00 -8.65
N THR A 82 -23.62 -21.54 -9.81
CA THR A 82 -24.43 -20.79 -10.79
C THR A 82 -25.13 -21.74 -11.75
N ALA A 83 -26.19 -21.29 -12.43
CA ALA A 83 -26.89 -22.12 -13.42
C ALA A 83 -26.08 -22.25 -14.73
N VAL A 84 -25.26 -21.22 -15.04
CA VAL A 84 -24.30 -21.22 -16.15
C VAL A 84 -22.91 -20.89 -15.61
N ASP A 85 -22.01 -21.87 -15.60
CA ASP A 85 -20.59 -21.66 -15.25
C ASP A 85 -19.79 -21.25 -16.49
N ALA A 86 -19.52 -19.95 -16.65
CA ALA A 86 -18.68 -19.42 -17.72
C ALA A 86 -17.20 -19.88 -17.64
N CYS A 87 -16.79 -20.52 -16.55
CA CYS A 87 -15.49 -21.15 -16.37
C CYS A 87 -15.47 -22.66 -16.67
N ALA A 88 -16.60 -23.26 -17.04
CA ALA A 88 -16.68 -24.68 -17.38
C ALA A 88 -15.68 -25.06 -18.48
N GLY A 89 -14.79 -26.03 -18.19
CA GLY A 89 -13.76 -26.50 -19.12
C GLY A 89 -12.56 -25.55 -19.33
N LYS A 90 -12.51 -24.39 -18.66
CA LYS A 90 -11.35 -23.48 -18.70
C LYS A 90 -10.30 -23.88 -17.64
N PRO A 91 -8.99 -23.63 -17.88
CA PRO A 91 -7.96 -23.85 -16.87
C PRO A 91 -8.03 -22.82 -15.73
N ASP A 92 -7.42 -23.16 -14.60
CA ASP A 92 -7.19 -22.24 -13.48
C ASP A 92 -6.44 -20.99 -13.97
N GLY A 93 -6.90 -19.81 -13.55
CA GLY A 93 -6.37 -18.53 -13.98
C GLY A 93 -6.69 -18.09 -15.42
N ALA A 94 -7.55 -18.79 -16.15
CA ALA A 94 -8.18 -18.23 -17.35
C ALA A 94 -9.12 -17.06 -17.00
N PHE A 95 -9.47 -16.26 -18.02
CA PHE A 95 -10.56 -15.29 -17.95
C PHE A 95 -11.81 -15.80 -18.69
N ALA A 96 -12.98 -15.38 -18.23
CA ALA A 96 -14.26 -15.57 -18.91
C ALA A 96 -15.13 -14.30 -18.78
N PRO A 97 -16.14 -14.09 -19.62
CA PRO A 97 -17.08 -12.97 -19.47
C PRO A 97 -17.81 -13.00 -18.13
N TRP A 98 -18.08 -11.84 -17.56
CA TRP A 98 -18.94 -11.69 -16.39
C TRP A 98 -20.38 -11.50 -16.83
N THR A 99 -21.27 -12.35 -16.31
CA THR A 99 -22.72 -12.33 -16.57
C THR A 99 -23.49 -12.58 -15.28
N THR A 100 -24.80 -12.35 -15.32
CA THR A 100 -25.75 -12.87 -14.33
C THR A 100 -25.69 -14.40 -14.22
N ALA A 101 -26.20 -14.95 -13.12
CA ALA A 101 -26.05 -16.38 -12.77
C ALA A 101 -26.77 -17.37 -13.71
N ASP A 102 -27.65 -16.86 -14.57
CA ASP A 102 -28.37 -17.53 -15.67
C ASP A 102 -27.68 -17.37 -17.03
N GLY A 103 -26.60 -16.58 -17.10
CA GLY A 103 -25.86 -16.27 -18.32
C GLY A 103 -26.51 -15.24 -19.25
N SER A 104 -27.67 -14.66 -18.90
CA SER A 104 -28.45 -13.85 -19.85
C SER A 104 -27.95 -12.42 -20.03
N THR A 105 -27.45 -11.80 -18.96
CA THR A 105 -27.13 -10.36 -18.92
C THR A 105 -25.63 -10.17 -18.69
N PRO A 106 -24.89 -9.58 -19.66
CA PRO A 106 -23.50 -9.17 -19.45
C PRO A 106 -23.37 -8.11 -18.36
N LEU A 107 -22.33 -8.22 -17.54
CA LEU A 107 -22.08 -7.35 -16.40
C LEU A 107 -20.72 -6.69 -16.51
N ARG A 108 -20.62 -5.41 -16.13
CA ARG A 108 -19.37 -4.67 -16.09
C ARG A 108 -19.39 -3.61 -15.00
N TRP A 109 -18.24 -3.35 -14.41
CA TRP A 109 -18.01 -2.14 -13.62
C TRP A 109 -17.85 -0.93 -14.57
N VAL A 110 -18.50 0.19 -14.27
CA VAL A 110 -18.46 1.42 -15.10
C VAL A 110 -17.67 2.55 -14.48
N VAL A 111 -17.36 2.47 -13.18
CA VAL A 111 -16.50 3.41 -12.44
C VAL A 111 -15.96 2.71 -11.19
N ALA A 112 -14.72 3.00 -10.80
CA ALA A 112 -14.10 2.44 -9.60
C ALA A 112 -13.44 3.52 -8.72
N ILE A 113 -13.63 3.42 -7.40
CA ILE A 113 -13.05 4.33 -6.41
C ILE A 113 -12.34 3.54 -5.29
N PRO A 114 -11.09 3.08 -5.52
CA PRO A 114 -10.26 2.47 -4.50
C PRO A 114 -9.71 3.54 -3.54
N MET A 115 -9.66 3.24 -2.25
CA MET A 115 -9.17 4.15 -1.21
C MET A 115 -8.12 3.45 -0.32
N TYR A 116 -7.00 4.13 -0.04
CA TYR A 116 -5.93 3.72 0.89
C TYR A 116 -5.60 2.22 0.86
N THR A 117 -5.02 1.75 -0.25
CA THR A 117 -4.96 0.33 -0.60
C THR A 117 -3.77 -0.04 -1.50
N TRP A 118 -3.62 -1.34 -1.83
CA TRP A 118 -2.53 -1.87 -2.65
C TRP A 118 -2.87 -2.00 -4.13
N TYR A 119 -1.83 -1.87 -4.95
CA TYR A 119 -1.77 -2.39 -6.32
C TYR A 119 -1.03 -3.76 -6.36
N ASP A 120 -0.08 -3.94 -5.45
CA ASP A 120 0.75 -5.13 -5.27
C ASP A 120 0.86 -5.49 -3.78
N VAL A 121 0.43 -6.71 -3.42
CA VAL A 121 0.45 -7.19 -2.02
C VAL A 121 1.88 -7.50 -1.55
N ILE A 122 2.78 -7.90 -2.46
CA ILE A 122 4.16 -8.26 -2.10
C ILE A 122 4.92 -7.01 -1.69
N GLU A 123 4.72 -5.91 -2.42
CA GLU A 123 5.24 -4.59 -2.03
C GLU A 123 4.64 -4.13 -0.70
N ALA A 124 3.32 -4.23 -0.52
CA ALA A 124 2.65 -3.77 0.70
C ALA A 124 3.09 -4.52 1.97
N LEU A 125 3.35 -5.83 1.89
CA LEU A 125 3.64 -6.67 3.06
C LEU A 125 5.12 -7.06 3.21
N SER A 126 5.92 -6.96 2.16
CA SER A 126 7.33 -7.39 2.13
C SER A 126 8.16 -6.60 1.09
N PRO A 127 8.22 -5.26 1.17
CA PRO A 127 8.94 -4.43 0.19
C PRO A 127 10.43 -4.74 0.16
N ASN A 128 11.06 -4.60 -1.03
CA ASN A 128 12.49 -4.83 -1.25
C ASN A 128 13.28 -3.58 -1.64
N GLY A 129 12.61 -2.42 -1.72
CA GLY A 129 13.19 -1.11 -2.07
C GLY A 129 13.38 -0.86 -3.55
N ARG A 130 12.62 -1.56 -4.41
CA ARG A 130 12.64 -1.37 -5.88
C ARG A 130 11.32 -0.85 -6.44
N ASN A 131 10.34 -0.59 -5.58
CA ASN A 131 9.10 0.12 -5.90
C ASN A 131 9.35 1.63 -6.08
N SER A 132 8.65 2.26 -7.02
CA SER A 132 8.85 3.68 -7.35
C SER A 132 7.61 4.35 -7.94
N ASP A 133 7.59 5.69 -7.92
CA ASP A 133 6.64 6.52 -8.67
C ASP A 133 7.00 6.63 -10.16
N GLY A 134 8.20 6.19 -10.55
CA GLY A 134 8.69 6.17 -11.92
C GLY A 134 9.33 7.48 -12.40
N GLU A 135 9.37 8.54 -11.60
CA GLU A 135 9.86 9.86 -12.01
C GLU A 135 11.40 9.94 -11.89
N ALA A 136 11.95 9.67 -10.69
CA ALA A 136 13.38 9.78 -10.42
C ALA A 136 14.16 8.46 -10.64
N VAL A 137 13.49 7.32 -10.42
CA VAL A 137 14.01 5.97 -10.68
C VAL A 137 12.87 5.09 -11.21
N PRO A 138 13.12 4.12 -12.11
CA PRO A 138 12.07 3.25 -12.63
C PRO A 138 11.54 2.27 -11.58
N ASP A 139 10.26 1.91 -11.69
CA ASP A 139 9.66 0.82 -10.92
C ASP A 139 10.30 -0.52 -11.32
N GLY A 140 10.79 -1.27 -10.34
CA GLY A 140 11.68 -2.41 -10.53
C GLY A 140 11.04 -3.77 -10.27
N ASN A 141 11.89 -4.74 -9.93
CA ASN A 141 11.44 -6.08 -9.55
C ASN A 141 11.13 -6.14 -8.05
N HIS A 142 9.87 -6.42 -7.69
CA HIS A 142 9.41 -6.51 -6.30
C HIS A 142 9.65 -7.87 -5.63
N THR A 143 9.99 -8.90 -6.41
CA THR A 143 10.07 -10.30 -5.98
C THR A 143 11.48 -10.89 -6.01
N ASP A 144 12.42 -10.22 -6.71
CA ASP A 144 13.85 -10.55 -6.71
C ASP A 144 14.71 -9.33 -6.37
N PRO A 145 15.33 -9.27 -5.17
CA PRO A 145 15.23 -10.23 -4.08
C PRO A 145 13.84 -10.21 -3.44
N VAL A 146 13.46 -11.32 -2.79
CA VAL A 146 12.34 -11.31 -1.84
C VAL A 146 12.63 -10.26 -0.77
N GLY A 147 11.69 -9.37 -0.47
CA GLY A 147 11.94 -8.20 0.37
C GLY A 147 12.03 -8.46 1.87
N VAL A 148 11.77 -7.42 2.65
CA VAL A 148 11.78 -7.43 4.11
C VAL A 148 10.34 -7.33 4.62
N PRO A 149 9.80 -8.37 5.28
CA PRO A 149 8.43 -8.36 5.77
C PRO A 149 8.17 -7.22 6.76
N ILE A 150 7.03 -6.56 6.65
CA ILE A 150 6.58 -5.61 7.67
C ILE A 150 5.98 -6.42 8.83
N GLN A 151 6.85 -6.84 9.75
CA GLN A 151 6.55 -7.76 10.84
C GLN A 151 5.39 -7.27 11.71
N SER A 152 5.35 -5.99 12.07
CA SER A 152 4.33 -5.49 13.00
C SER A 152 2.92 -5.55 12.38
N TYR A 153 2.78 -5.21 11.09
CA TYR A 153 1.54 -5.43 10.34
C TYR A 153 1.20 -6.89 10.13
N LEU A 154 2.14 -7.73 9.71
CA LEU A 154 1.87 -9.16 9.52
C LEU A 154 1.43 -9.84 10.82
N ALA A 155 2.10 -9.54 11.94
CA ALA A 155 1.69 -10.00 13.26
C ALA A 155 0.31 -9.47 13.67
N GLY A 156 0.04 -8.18 13.42
CA GLY A 156 -1.26 -7.54 13.66
C GLY A 156 -2.39 -8.19 12.87
N LEU A 157 -2.19 -8.46 11.58
CA LEU A 157 -3.16 -9.11 10.68
C LEU A 157 -3.40 -10.57 11.07
N TYR A 158 -2.35 -11.35 11.35
CA TYR A 158 -2.51 -12.72 11.87
C TYR A 158 -3.24 -12.76 13.21
N ALA A 159 -3.00 -11.78 14.08
CA ALA A 159 -3.69 -11.64 15.36
C ALA A 159 -5.16 -11.24 15.17
N ALA A 160 -5.46 -10.25 14.32
CA ALA A 160 -6.82 -9.75 14.06
C ALA A 160 -7.77 -10.83 13.51
N ALA A 161 -7.24 -11.83 12.79
CA ALA A 161 -8.03 -12.95 12.32
C ALA A 161 -8.49 -13.93 13.43
N GLN A 162 -7.80 -14.00 14.59
CA GLN A 162 -8.12 -14.98 15.64
C GLN A 162 -9.41 -14.67 16.45
N PRO A 163 -9.65 -13.43 16.95
CA PRO A 163 -10.81 -13.12 17.79
C PRO A 163 -12.17 -13.42 17.18
N LEU A 164 -12.29 -13.39 15.85
CA LEU A 164 -13.54 -13.71 15.15
C LEU A 164 -13.85 -15.21 15.11
N GLY A 165 -12.93 -16.08 15.55
CA GLY A 165 -13.10 -17.54 15.69
C GLY A 165 -13.27 -18.34 14.39
N ASN A 166 -13.53 -17.66 13.27
CA ASN A 166 -13.96 -18.24 12.00
C ASN A 166 -12.98 -17.99 10.84
N GLY A 167 -12.00 -17.09 10.99
CA GLY A 167 -11.09 -16.67 9.93
C GLY A 167 -9.81 -17.50 9.89
N TYR A 168 -9.71 -18.45 8.97
CA TYR A 168 -8.51 -19.27 8.79
C TYR A 168 -7.55 -18.62 7.79
N VAL A 169 -6.44 -18.04 8.27
CA VAL A 169 -5.43 -17.40 7.40
C VAL A 169 -4.41 -18.40 6.85
N ALA A 170 -3.95 -19.33 7.68
CA ALA A 170 -2.98 -20.36 7.34
C ALA A 170 -3.11 -21.56 8.28
N PRO A 171 -2.84 -22.81 7.84
CA PRO A 171 -2.74 -23.94 8.75
C PRO A 171 -1.65 -23.71 9.83
N PRO A 172 -1.84 -24.16 11.08
CA PRO A 172 -0.85 -23.97 12.15
C PRO A 172 0.56 -24.42 11.74
N GLY A 173 1.56 -23.58 12.01
CA GLY A 173 2.98 -23.84 11.69
C GLY A 173 3.39 -23.62 10.22
N THR A 174 2.48 -23.20 9.33
CA THR A 174 2.80 -23.00 7.89
C THR A 174 3.15 -21.57 7.47
N ALA A 175 2.93 -20.58 8.35
CA ALA A 175 3.22 -19.17 8.07
C ALA A 175 4.74 -18.88 7.98
N ARG A 176 5.34 -19.12 6.81
CA ARG A 176 6.78 -18.95 6.55
C ARG A 176 7.30 -17.53 6.79
N THR A 177 6.47 -16.51 6.59
CA THR A 177 6.76 -15.11 6.91
C THR A 177 7.15 -14.88 8.38
N LEU A 178 6.74 -15.75 9.30
CA LEU A 178 7.06 -15.66 10.73
C LEU A 178 8.37 -16.39 11.11
N ALA A 179 9.08 -17.01 10.17
CA ALA A 179 10.34 -17.72 10.44
C ALA A 179 11.58 -16.80 10.51
N GLY A 180 11.42 -15.50 10.19
CA GLY A 180 12.51 -14.55 10.06
C GLY A 180 13.13 -14.56 8.65
N ASN A 181 13.43 -13.37 8.12
CA ASN A 181 14.21 -13.20 6.89
C ASN A 181 15.72 -13.36 7.21
N PRO A 182 16.62 -13.55 6.23
CA PRO A 182 16.37 -13.64 4.79
C PRO A 182 15.74 -14.98 4.38
N PHE A 183 14.74 -14.93 3.50
CA PHE A 183 14.18 -16.15 2.91
C PHE A 183 15.08 -16.72 1.81
N PRO A 184 15.35 -18.04 1.78
CA PRO A 184 16.10 -18.65 0.69
C PRO A 184 15.36 -18.55 -0.65
N LYS A 185 16.05 -18.09 -1.70
CA LYS A 185 15.51 -18.02 -3.08
C LYS A 185 15.07 -19.39 -3.64
N SER A 186 15.53 -20.48 -3.04
CA SER A 186 15.17 -21.86 -3.35
C SER A 186 14.03 -22.43 -2.50
N ASP A 187 13.41 -21.67 -1.59
CA ASP A 187 12.24 -22.15 -0.81
C ASP A 187 11.01 -22.26 -1.74
N PRO A 188 10.49 -23.48 -2.01
CA PRO A 188 9.37 -23.67 -2.93
C PRO A 188 8.04 -23.14 -2.38
N VAL A 189 7.92 -22.98 -1.05
CA VAL A 189 6.74 -22.35 -0.43
C VAL A 189 6.77 -20.86 -0.73
N ILE A 190 7.91 -20.19 -0.56
CA ILE A 190 8.07 -18.76 -0.87
C ILE A 190 7.87 -18.50 -2.37
N ALA A 191 8.47 -19.33 -3.25
CA ALA A 191 8.29 -19.22 -4.69
C ALA A 191 6.81 -19.39 -5.12
N ASN A 192 6.10 -20.37 -4.55
CA ASN A 192 4.66 -20.54 -4.79
C ASN A 192 3.83 -19.39 -4.19
N THR A 193 4.19 -18.90 -3.00
CA THR A 193 3.54 -17.74 -2.38
C THR A 193 3.63 -16.51 -3.27
N ILE A 194 4.83 -16.21 -3.79
CA ILE A 194 5.06 -15.13 -4.77
C ILE A 194 4.17 -15.33 -5.99
N ALA A 195 4.23 -16.50 -6.64
CA ALA A 195 3.44 -16.78 -7.84
C ALA A 195 1.92 -16.63 -7.61
N GLN A 196 1.41 -17.02 -6.44
CA GLN A 196 0.00 -16.83 -6.09
C GLN A 196 -0.34 -15.35 -5.83
N TYR A 197 0.53 -14.59 -5.16
CA TYR A 197 0.30 -13.17 -4.87
C TYR A 197 0.41 -12.29 -6.12
N GLU A 198 1.41 -12.52 -6.97
CA GLU A 198 1.53 -11.86 -8.28
C GLU A 198 0.32 -12.20 -9.16
N THR A 199 0.00 -13.49 -9.33
CA THR A 199 -0.99 -13.91 -10.34
C THR A 199 -2.44 -13.64 -9.94
N PHE A 200 -2.80 -13.82 -8.67
CA PHE A 200 -4.22 -13.96 -8.25
C PHE A 200 -4.70 -13.00 -7.16
N LYS A 201 -3.81 -12.25 -6.49
CA LYS A 201 -4.16 -11.46 -5.28
C LYS A 201 -3.77 -9.99 -5.37
N SER A 202 -3.01 -9.65 -6.41
CA SER A 202 -2.56 -8.30 -6.72
C SER A 202 -3.19 -7.84 -8.03
N ALA A 203 -3.59 -6.57 -8.08
CA ALA A 203 -3.99 -5.93 -9.33
C ALA A 203 -2.84 -5.92 -10.35
N ARG A 204 -1.57 -5.92 -9.89
CA ARG A 204 -0.37 -6.13 -10.72
C ARG A 204 -0.45 -7.40 -11.60
N GLY A 205 -1.14 -8.45 -11.17
CA GLY A 205 -1.35 -9.69 -11.95
C GLY A 205 -2.36 -9.61 -13.09
N ILE A 206 -3.20 -8.58 -13.14
CA ILE A 206 -4.32 -8.51 -14.08
C ILE A 206 -3.88 -7.73 -15.32
N PRO A 207 -4.00 -8.28 -16.54
CA PRO A 207 -3.74 -7.52 -17.77
C PRO A 207 -4.89 -6.51 -17.99
N PRO A 208 -4.60 -5.21 -18.20
CA PRO A 208 -5.59 -4.22 -18.58
C PRO A 208 -6.38 -4.67 -19.82
N ASP A 209 -7.67 -4.37 -19.82
CA ASP A 209 -8.60 -4.70 -20.88
C ASP A 209 -9.54 -3.52 -21.04
N GLY A 210 -9.32 -2.74 -22.11
CA GLY A 210 -9.96 -1.46 -22.35
C GLY A 210 -9.95 -0.53 -21.13
N ILE A 211 -11.00 0.29 -21.04
CA ILE A 211 -11.06 1.47 -20.19
C ILE A 211 -12.14 1.33 -19.11
N ILE A 212 -11.79 1.69 -17.88
CA ILE A 212 -12.72 2.04 -16.80
C ILE A 212 -12.24 3.33 -16.12
N PRO A 213 -13.09 4.33 -15.86
CA PRO A 213 -12.76 5.47 -15.02
C PRO A 213 -12.40 5.07 -13.59
N ILE A 214 -11.24 5.52 -13.12
CA ILE A 214 -10.73 5.28 -11.76
C ILE A 214 -10.49 6.62 -11.07
N PHE A 215 -10.96 6.75 -9.84
CA PHE A 215 -10.50 7.81 -8.93
C PHE A 215 -9.92 7.16 -7.67
N TRP A 216 -8.60 7.20 -7.54
CA TRP A 216 -7.90 6.60 -6.39
C TRP A 216 -7.58 7.66 -5.34
N VAL A 217 -7.95 7.40 -4.08
CA VAL A 217 -7.56 8.21 -2.90
C VAL A 217 -6.50 7.46 -2.10
N GLN A 218 -5.36 8.06 -1.77
CA GLN A 218 -4.26 7.36 -1.09
C GLN A 218 -3.56 8.21 -0.02
N GLY A 219 -3.01 7.56 1.00
CA GLY A 219 -2.14 8.20 1.98
C GLY A 219 -0.74 8.47 1.45
N GLU A 220 -0.20 9.66 1.75
CA GLU A 220 1.26 9.85 1.80
C GLU A 220 1.83 9.38 3.14
N THR A 221 1.01 9.38 4.20
CA THR A 221 1.38 8.93 5.56
C THR A 221 1.08 7.44 5.83
N ASP A 222 0.23 6.79 5.03
CA ASP A 222 -0.13 5.38 5.19
C ASP A 222 1.11 4.46 5.08
N PRO A 223 1.49 3.75 6.17
CA PRO A 223 2.68 2.91 6.18
C PRO A 223 2.39 1.45 5.76
N LEU A 224 1.13 1.04 5.67
CA LEU A 224 0.76 -0.30 5.16
C LEU A 224 0.66 -0.29 3.63
N PHE A 225 0.08 0.77 3.07
CA PHE A 225 -0.13 0.94 1.64
C PHE A 225 0.43 2.29 1.19
N THR A 226 1.60 2.28 0.55
CA THR A 226 2.30 3.52 0.22
C THR A 226 1.65 4.25 -0.97
N ALA A 227 1.97 5.55 -1.11
CA ALA A 227 1.60 6.36 -2.27
C ALA A 227 2.07 5.79 -3.63
N PHE A 228 3.01 4.85 -3.67
CA PHE A 228 3.48 4.25 -4.92
C PHE A 228 2.41 3.42 -5.64
N HIS A 229 1.52 2.74 -4.91
CA HIS A 229 0.51 1.86 -5.50
C HIS A 229 -0.39 2.51 -6.58
N PRO A 230 -1.05 3.66 -6.34
CA PRO A 230 -1.76 4.37 -7.40
C PRO A 230 -0.87 4.88 -8.53
N LEU A 231 0.38 5.28 -8.23
CA LEU A 231 1.29 5.87 -9.21
C LEU A 231 1.80 4.81 -10.20
N GLN A 232 2.24 3.65 -9.70
CA GLN A 232 2.59 2.47 -10.50
C GLN A 232 1.43 2.03 -11.39
N LEU A 233 0.20 2.00 -10.86
CA LEU A 233 -0.96 1.68 -11.65
C LEU A 233 -1.21 2.75 -12.72
N ALA A 234 -1.23 4.03 -12.36
CA ALA A 234 -1.47 5.12 -13.30
C ALA A 234 -0.45 5.10 -14.44
N ASN A 235 0.82 4.82 -14.14
CA ASN A 235 1.88 4.65 -15.13
C ASN A 235 1.61 3.44 -16.04
N ARG A 236 1.22 2.28 -15.49
CA ARG A 236 0.86 1.09 -16.30
C ARG A 236 -0.36 1.33 -17.18
N LEU A 237 -1.39 2.00 -16.66
CA LEU A 237 -2.62 2.28 -17.39
C LEU A 237 -2.38 3.31 -18.49
N ARG A 238 -1.57 4.35 -18.23
CA ARG A 238 -1.12 5.33 -19.24
C ARG A 238 -0.16 4.73 -20.27
N ALA A 239 0.57 3.67 -19.92
CA ALA A 239 1.36 2.87 -20.88
C ALA A 239 0.49 1.91 -21.73
N PHE A 240 -0.73 1.59 -21.30
CA PHE A 240 -1.72 0.82 -22.06
C PHE A 240 -2.56 1.73 -22.98
N ASP A 241 -3.03 2.87 -22.46
CA ASP A 241 -3.68 3.95 -23.20
C ASP A 241 -3.23 5.31 -22.62
N PRO A 242 -2.51 6.17 -23.37
CA PRO A 242 -2.05 7.47 -22.86
C PRO A 242 -3.17 8.42 -22.37
N SER A 243 -4.44 8.14 -22.72
CA SER A 243 -5.62 8.89 -22.30
C SER A 243 -6.39 8.26 -21.12
N TYR A 244 -5.82 7.23 -20.45
CA TYR A 244 -6.55 6.47 -19.43
C TYR A 244 -7.15 7.38 -18.34
N PRO A 245 -8.47 7.31 -18.09
CA PRO A 245 -9.19 8.18 -17.15
C PRO A 245 -8.93 7.79 -15.69
N ILE A 246 -7.75 8.13 -15.18
CA ILE A 246 -7.35 7.96 -13.77
C ILE A 246 -7.05 9.30 -13.11
N LYS A 247 -7.92 9.74 -12.20
CA LYS A 247 -7.69 10.85 -11.25
C LYS A 247 -7.05 10.30 -9.98
N LEU A 248 -6.16 11.07 -9.35
CA LEU A 248 -5.51 10.73 -8.09
C LEU A 248 -5.74 11.83 -7.03
N PHE A 249 -5.97 11.43 -5.77
CA PHE A 249 -5.96 12.32 -4.61
C PHE A 249 -5.05 11.75 -3.52
N PHE A 250 -4.15 12.57 -2.99
CA PHE A 250 -3.22 12.22 -1.91
C PHE A 250 -3.46 13.06 -0.65
N GLY A 251 -3.20 12.51 0.53
CA GLY A 251 -3.30 13.25 1.80
C GLY A 251 -2.90 12.45 3.04
N ASP A 252 -3.31 12.91 4.21
CA ASP A 252 -3.03 12.32 5.52
C ASP A 252 -4.10 11.26 5.90
N ILE A 253 -4.30 10.33 4.98
CA ILE A 253 -5.42 9.35 4.90
C ILE A 253 -4.86 7.91 4.95
N GLY A 254 -5.60 6.96 5.53
CA GLY A 254 -5.26 5.53 5.53
C GLY A 254 -4.95 4.94 6.91
N HIS A 255 -3.90 4.13 7.01
CA HIS A 255 -3.59 3.34 8.21
C HIS A 255 -2.71 4.06 9.23
N ASP A 256 -2.99 3.83 10.52
CA ASP A 256 -2.24 4.13 11.75
C ASP A 256 -1.54 5.51 11.89
N TYR A 257 -0.56 5.84 11.04
CA TYR A 257 0.05 7.18 11.00
C TYR A 257 -0.85 8.22 10.32
N ALA A 258 -1.87 7.81 9.57
CA ALA A 258 -2.81 8.74 8.97
C ALA A 258 -3.55 9.54 10.05
N ALA A 259 -3.69 10.85 9.86
CA ALA A 259 -4.54 11.68 10.70
C ALA A 259 -6.03 11.40 10.49
N GLU A 260 -6.41 10.96 9.28
CA GLU A 260 -7.80 10.77 8.87
C GLU A 260 -8.60 12.09 9.06
N ARG A 261 -7.99 13.19 8.60
CA ARG A 261 -8.51 14.56 8.75
C ARG A 261 -9.89 14.69 8.13
N VAL A 262 -10.82 15.30 8.89
CA VAL A 262 -12.21 15.50 8.44
C VAL A 262 -12.27 16.45 7.24
N ASP A 263 -11.47 17.50 7.20
CA ASP A 263 -11.46 18.47 6.10
C ASP A 263 -10.83 17.91 4.81
N GLU A 264 -9.80 17.08 4.92
CA GLU A 264 -9.25 16.32 3.78
C GLU A 264 -10.23 15.26 3.28
N TRP A 265 -10.88 14.53 4.20
CA TRP A 265 -11.93 13.57 3.83
C TRP A 265 -13.16 14.25 3.22
N ASP A 266 -13.61 15.41 3.70
CA ASP A 266 -14.75 16.13 3.13
C ASP A 266 -14.44 16.59 1.69
N ALA A 267 -13.22 17.07 1.43
CA ALA A 267 -12.75 17.40 0.08
C ALA A 267 -12.69 16.16 -0.84
N ALA A 268 -12.11 15.07 -0.35
CA ALA A 268 -12.06 13.80 -1.09
C ALA A 268 -13.46 13.26 -1.39
N HIS A 269 -14.37 13.22 -0.41
CA HIS A 269 -15.75 12.76 -0.60
C HIS A 269 -16.54 13.63 -1.59
N LEU A 270 -16.38 14.96 -1.54
CA LEU A 270 -17.02 15.86 -2.51
C LEU A 270 -16.56 15.56 -3.95
N ALA A 271 -15.26 15.36 -4.15
CA ALA A 271 -14.71 14.97 -5.45
C ALA A 271 -15.15 13.56 -5.88
N MET A 272 -15.17 12.58 -4.97
CA MET A 272 -15.57 11.20 -5.24
C MET A 272 -17.04 11.10 -5.64
N ASN A 273 -17.92 11.79 -4.91
CA ASN A 273 -19.35 11.88 -5.25
C ASN A 273 -19.55 12.53 -6.62
N SER A 274 -18.85 13.62 -6.92
CA SER A 274 -18.89 14.28 -8.23
C SER A 274 -18.44 13.35 -9.38
N PHE A 275 -17.44 12.49 -9.12
CA PHE A 275 -16.96 11.48 -10.08
C PHE A 275 -17.99 10.38 -10.32
N LEU A 276 -18.67 9.91 -9.26
CA LEU A 276 -19.77 8.93 -9.36
C LEU A 276 -20.99 9.51 -10.07
N ASP A 277 -21.41 10.73 -9.72
CA ASP A 277 -22.56 11.41 -10.33
C ASP A 277 -22.38 11.51 -11.85
N HIS A 278 -21.18 11.87 -12.32
CA HIS A 278 -20.86 11.91 -13.73
C HIS A 278 -20.98 10.52 -14.40
N TYR A 279 -20.29 9.49 -13.88
CA TYR A 279 -20.20 8.20 -14.55
C TYR A 279 -21.42 7.28 -14.36
N LEU A 280 -22.25 7.49 -13.33
CA LEU A 280 -23.47 6.71 -13.09
C LEU A 280 -24.74 7.39 -13.60
N THR A 281 -24.78 8.72 -13.65
CA THR A 281 -26.01 9.48 -13.96
C THR A 281 -25.87 10.47 -15.12
N GLY A 282 -24.64 10.82 -15.52
CA GLY A 282 -24.38 11.89 -16.50
C GLY A 282 -24.56 13.30 -15.94
N ALA A 283 -24.62 13.45 -14.61
CA ALA A 283 -24.74 14.75 -13.94
C ALA A 283 -23.37 15.42 -13.73
N GLY A 284 -23.37 16.75 -13.60
CA GLY A 284 -22.16 17.54 -13.38
C GLY A 284 -21.25 17.66 -14.61
N PRO A 285 -20.12 18.37 -14.48
CA PRO A 285 -19.11 18.48 -15.53
C PRO A 285 -18.36 17.15 -15.74
N ALA A 286 -17.65 17.01 -16.86
CA ALA A 286 -16.68 15.94 -17.02
C ALA A 286 -15.52 16.12 -16.02
N PRO A 287 -15.13 15.07 -15.26
CA PRO A 287 -14.00 15.14 -14.33
C PRO A 287 -12.67 15.41 -15.04
N SER A 288 -11.76 16.06 -14.34
CA SER A 288 -10.34 16.10 -14.69
C SER A 288 -9.62 14.82 -14.20
N PHE A 289 -8.60 14.38 -14.94
CA PHE A 289 -7.73 13.24 -14.58
C PHE A 289 -6.35 13.73 -14.11
N ASP A 290 -6.38 14.79 -13.32
CA ASP A 290 -5.24 15.44 -12.69
C ASP A 290 -4.86 14.74 -11.37
N VAL A 291 -3.91 15.35 -10.64
CA VAL A 291 -3.53 14.93 -9.29
C VAL A 291 -3.79 16.08 -8.31
N THR A 292 -4.57 15.79 -7.28
CA THR A 292 -4.77 16.63 -6.09
C THR A 292 -3.93 16.05 -4.93
N ALA A 293 -3.33 16.88 -4.09
CA ALA A 293 -2.63 16.43 -2.88
C ALA A 293 -2.80 17.42 -1.72
N ALA A 294 -3.01 16.91 -0.50
CA ALA A 294 -3.05 17.72 0.72
C ALA A 294 -1.67 17.87 1.36
N ILE A 295 -1.28 19.09 1.71
CA ILE A 295 0.02 19.38 2.33
C ILE A 295 0.01 18.95 3.80
N THR A 296 0.40 17.69 4.02
CA THR A 296 0.55 17.05 5.34
C THR A 296 1.54 17.82 6.21
N ARG A 297 1.11 18.23 7.41
CA ARG A 297 1.92 19.02 8.36
C ARG A 297 2.18 18.25 9.64
N CYS A 298 3.08 17.28 9.55
CA CYS A 298 3.35 16.31 10.61
C CYS A 298 3.62 16.92 12.01
N LEU A 299 4.35 18.04 12.12
CA LEU A 299 4.57 18.72 13.41
C LEU A 299 3.43 19.66 13.85
N ASN A 300 2.47 19.99 12.97
CA ASN A 300 1.37 20.93 13.23
C ASN A 300 0.10 20.52 12.45
N HIS A 301 -0.60 19.47 12.91
CA HIS A 301 -1.80 18.95 12.22
C HIS A 301 -2.99 19.91 12.28
N ASP A 302 -3.07 20.75 13.32
CA ASP A 302 -4.15 21.73 13.48
C ASP A 302 -4.03 22.92 12.52
N ALA A 303 -2.98 22.96 11.69
CA ALA A 303 -2.88 23.89 10.58
C ALA A 303 -4.03 23.66 9.56
N PRO A 304 -4.61 24.73 8.99
CA PRO A 304 -5.61 24.61 7.93
C PRO A 304 -5.13 23.74 6.78
N MET A 305 -6.02 22.90 6.24
CA MET A 305 -5.74 22.11 5.04
C MET A 305 -5.33 23.03 3.89
N GLU A 306 -4.30 22.63 3.14
CA GLU A 306 -3.91 23.23 1.88
C GLU A 306 -3.88 22.12 0.84
N LEU A 307 -4.66 22.27 -0.23
CA LEU A 307 -4.62 21.39 -1.39
C LEU A 307 -3.75 22.02 -2.48
N VAL A 308 -2.89 21.22 -3.09
CA VAL A 308 -2.16 21.55 -4.32
C VAL A 308 -2.63 20.64 -5.44
N GLU A 309 -2.79 21.19 -6.64
CA GLU A 309 -3.27 20.46 -7.81
C GLU A 309 -2.36 20.69 -9.01
N ALA A 310 -2.16 19.65 -9.82
CA ALA A 310 -1.46 19.75 -11.10
C ALA A 310 -1.89 18.64 -12.09
N PRO A 311 -1.73 18.84 -13.42
CA PRO A 311 -2.14 17.86 -14.42
C PRO A 311 -1.41 16.50 -14.38
N THR A 312 -0.23 16.43 -13.75
CA THR A 312 0.56 15.20 -13.56
C THR A 312 1.20 15.19 -12.18
N TRP A 313 1.69 14.02 -11.75
CA TRP A 313 2.46 13.86 -10.51
C TRP A 313 3.73 14.73 -10.52
N SER A 314 4.57 14.59 -11.53
CA SER A 314 5.72 15.47 -11.85
C SER A 314 5.42 16.98 -11.78
N ALA A 315 4.22 17.41 -12.18
CA ALA A 315 3.85 18.83 -12.16
C ALA A 315 3.50 19.37 -10.76
N LEU A 316 3.39 18.50 -9.73
CA LEU A 316 3.30 18.93 -8.33
C LEU A 316 4.68 19.32 -7.77
N HIS A 317 5.76 18.68 -8.25
CA HIS A 317 7.14 18.80 -7.73
C HIS A 317 8.17 19.29 -8.77
N PRO A 318 8.03 20.52 -9.31
CA PRO A 318 8.92 21.05 -10.34
C PRO A 318 10.36 21.40 -9.85
N LEU A 319 10.65 21.26 -8.54
CA LEU A 319 11.94 21.60 -7.95
C LEU A 319 12.61 20.37 -7.31
N LEU A 320 13.95 20.34 -7.32
CA LEU A 320 14.75 19.33 -6.63
C LEU A 320 15.66 19.95 -5.57
N PHE A 321 15.59 19.46 -4.33
CA PHE A 321 16.53 19.82 -3.26
C PHE A 321 17.61 18.74 -3.14
N GLU A 322 18.85 19.04 -3.55
CA GLU A 322 20.00 18.12 -3.45
C GLU A 322 21.02 18.50 -2.37
N ARG A 323 21.60 17.53 -1.66
CA ARG A 323 22.69 17.75 -0.66
C ARG A 323 23.58 16.51 -0.46
N ALA A 324 24.89 16.61 -0.74
CA ALA A 324 25.82 15.54 -0.35
C ALA A 324 26.13 15.54 1.16
N LEU A 325 25.91 14.43 1.86
CA LEU A 325 26.26 14.29 3.28
C LEU A 325 27.66 13.68 3.42
N ARG A 326 28.42 14.21 4.39
CA ARG A 326 29.82 13.86 4.63
C ARG A 326 30.01 13.11 5.93
N GLY A 327 31.14 12.41 6.03
CA GLY A 327 31.52 11.61 7.19
C GLY A 327 30.92 10.20 7.11
N PRO A 328 31.75 9.16 6.90
CA PRO A 328 31.31 7.77 7.01
C PRO A 328 30.72 7.46 8.38
N LYS A 329 29.76 6.53 8.41
CA LYS A 329 29.06 6.08 9.63
C LYS A 329 28.84 4.58 9.59
N VAL A 330 28.59 4.01 10.76
CA VAL A 330 28.33 2.58 10.93
C VAL A 330 26.89 2.38 11.41
N THR A 331 26.24 1.33 10.92
CA THR A 331 25.03 0.76 11.52
C THR A 331 25.20 -0.76 11.67
N THR A 332 24.41 -1.40 12.54
CA THR A 332 24.39 -2.85 12.72
C THR A 332 22.99 -3.37 12.95
N SER A 333 22.70 -4.60 12.53
CA SER A 333 21.45 -5.28 12.88
C SER A 333 21.43 -5.81 14.33
N SER A 334 22.57 -5.73 15.03
CA SER A 334 22.75 -6.27 16.39
C SER A 334 22.08 -5.42 17.47
N GLY A 335 21.09 -5.99 18.16
CA GLY A 335 20.38 -5.35 19.27
C GLY A 335 19.14 -4.56 18.85
N PRO A 336 18.31 -4.11 19.81
CA PRO A 336 17.01 -3.51 19.52
C PRO A 336 17.12 -2.05 19.02
N SER A 337 16.37 -1.70 17.98
CA SER A 337 16.20 -0.30 17.56
C SER A 337 15.21 0.41 18.50
N VAL A 338 15.73 1.24 19.42
CA VAL A 338 14.86 2.05 20.30
C VAL A 338 13.99 3.02 19.51
N VAL A 339 14.51 3.55 18.39
CA VAL A 339 13.72 4.41 17.50
C VAL A 339 12.76 3.58 16.65
N GLY A 340 13.10 2.35 16.24
CA GLY A 340 12.16 1.45 15.54
C GLY A 340 10.94 1.14 16.40
N VAL A 341 11.15 0.68 17.64
CA VAL A 341 10.08 0.46 18.64
C VAL A 341 9.22 1.72 18.87
N LEU A 342 9.84 2.89 18.97
CA LEU A 342 9.13 4.16 19.19
C LEU A 342 8.48 4.73 17.92
N ALA A 343 8.86 4.27 16.73
CA ALA A 343 8.34 4.76 15.46
C ALA A 343 7.36 3.78 14.79
N ASP A 344 7.31 2.51 15.18
CA ASP A 344 6.37 1.50 14.66
C ASP A 344 4.90 1.91 14.85
N PRO A 345 3.97 1.61 13.92
CA PRO A 345 2.55 1.89 14.12
C PRO A 345 1.91 0.86 15.06
N VAL A 346 2.03 -0.43 14.75
CA VAL A 346 1.18 -1.48 15.34
C VAL A 346 1.55 -1.79 16.79
N SER A 347 2.84 -1.80 17.16
CA SER A 347 3.28 -2.00 18.56
C SER A 347 3.02 -0.78 19.45
N GLN A 348 2.66 0.36 18.85
CA GLN A 348 2.16 1.54 19.57
C GLN A 348 0.62 1.52 19.61
N ALA A 349 -0.04 1.01 18.56
CA ALA A 349 -1.49 0.80 18.50
C ALA A 349 -2.01 -0.38 19.35
N THR A 350 -1.18 -1.37 19.71
CA THR A 350 -1.58 -2.48 20.61
C THR A 350 -1.82 -2.05 22.06
N ILE A 351 -1.55 -0.78 22.41
CA ILE A 351 -2.01 -0.15 23.66
C ILE A 351 -3.47 0.34 23.54
N THR A 352 -4.00 0.50 22.32
CA THR A 352 -5.30 1.12 22.05
C THR A 352 -6.12 0.40 20.96
N GLN A 353 -6.87 -0.63 21.37
CA GLN A 353 -8.16 -0.96 20.73
C GLN A 353 -9.22 0.11 21.08
N ASN A 354 -8.89 1.37 20.85
CA ASN A 354 -9.66 2.55 21.23
C ASN A 354 -9.65 3.51 20.04
N PRO A 355 -10.81 4.02 19.55
CA PRO A 355 -10.82 5.00 18.46
C PRO A 355 -10.08 6.32 18.79
N LEU A 356 -9.69 6.52 20.05
CA LEU A 356 -8.81 7.60 20.55
C LEU A 356 -7.30 7.23 20.55
N SER A 357 -6.87 6.22 19.80
CA SER A 357 -5.45 6.09 19.39
C SER A 357 -4.94 7.42 18.81
N TYR A 358 -3.67 7.76 19.04
CA TYR A 358 -3.05 8.90 18.38
C TYR A 358 -3.05 8.68 16.85
N ARG A 359 -3.84 9.49 16.15
CA ARG A 359 -3.85 9.59 14.68
C ARG A 359 -2.90 10.69 14.23
N GLY A 360 -2.33 10.57 13.04
CA GLY A 360 -1.40 11.54 12.46
C GLY A 360 0.07 11.15 12.60
N CYS A 361 0.96 11.86 11.89
CA CYS A 361 2.34 11.48 11.71
C CYS A 361 3.05 11.16 13.02
N ARG A 362 3.87 10.09 13.01
CA ARG A 362 4.46 9.56 14.23
C ARG A 362 5.51 10.50 14.83
N LYS A 363 5.22 11.06 16.01
CA LYS A 363 6.09 11.98 16.78
C LYS A 363 6.90 11.24 17.85
N ILE A 364 8.17 11.62 18.02
CA ILE A 364 9.04 11.18 19.12
C ILE A 364 9.96 12.33 19.59
N ASP A 365 10.56 12.19 20.76
CA ASP A 365 11.58 13.12 21.27
C ASP A 365 12.84 13.11 20.38
N ALA A 366 13.28 14.29 19.91
CA ALA A 366 14.42 14.45 19.01
C ALA A 366 15.79 14.18 19.65
N ARG A 367 15.83 14.12 21.00
CA ARG A 367 16.99 13.73 21.82
C ARG A 367 17.15 12.21 21.89
N ILE A 368 16.06 11.45 21.76
CA ILE A 368 16.15 9.98 21.65
C ILE A 368 16.81 9.64 20.31
N VAL A 369 17.89 8.88 20.40
CA VAL A 369 18.67 8.40 19.26
C VAL A 369 18.88 6.91 19.37
N ASP A 370 18.95 6.26 18.22
CA ASP A 370 19.38 4.89 18.13
C ASP A 370 20.92 4.87 18.00
N PRO A 371 21.66 4.27 18.96
CA PRO A 371 23.12 4.18 18.90
C PRO A 371 23.62 3.25 17.78
N ASN A 372 22.75 2.38 17.27
CA ASN A 372 23.05 1.45 16.19
C ASN A 372 22.70 2.00 14.81
N ALA A 373 22.09 3.19 14.70
CA ALA A 373 21.70 3.80 13.43
C ALA A 373 22.72 4.85 12.95
N ALA A 374 23.02 4.83 11.65
CA ALA A 374 23.83 5.85 11.02
C ALA A 374 22.97 7.12 10.82
N ARG A 375 23.13 8.11 11.72
CA ARG A 375 22.37 9.38 11.70
C ARG A 375 23.14 10.56 11.13
N TRP A 376 22.56 11.26 10.15
CA TRP A 376 22.99 12.59 9.69
C TRP A 376 21.92 13.65 10.03
N ARG A 377 22.30 14.93 10.01
CA ARG A 377 21.41 16.09 10.14
C ARG A 377 21.69 17.03 8.97
N ILE A 378 20.63 17.60 8.38
CA ILE A 378 20.75 18.55 7.28
C ILE A 378 20.09 19.86 7.70
N PRO A 379 20.81 21.00 7.67
CA PRO A 379 20.20 22.29 7.91
C PRO A 379 19.34 22.69 6.70
N ILE A 380 18.07 22.94 6.97
CA ILE A 380 17.11 23.53 6.02
C ILE A 380 17.10 25.04 6.27
N ALA A 381 17.56 25.83 5.29
CA ALA A 381 17.84 27.27 5.47
C ALA A 381 16.65 28.19 5.15
N SER A 382 15.63 27.62 4.50
CA SER A 382 14.35 28.23 4.12
C SER A 382 13.30 27.12 4.15
N PRO A 383 12.00 27.40 4.36
CA PRO A 383 10.96 26.38 4.24
C PRO A 383 11.04 25.61 2.91
N VAL A 384 10.71 24.32 2.96
CA VAL A 384 10.68 23.42 1.80
C VAL A 384 9.42 22.57 1.93
N THR A 385 8.57 22.58 0.91
CA THR A 385 7.44 21.64 0.80
C THR A 385 7.91 20.45 -0.03
N MET A 386 8.09 19.30 0.63
CA MET A 386 8.35 18.03 -0.04
C MET A 386 7.02 17.44 -0.51
N ILE A 387 6.98 16.99 -1.76
CA ILE A 387 5.84 16.28 -2.37
C ILE A 387 6.41 15.45 -3.52
N GLY A 388 6.07 14.18 -3.66
CA GLY A 388 6.85 13.23 -4.48
C GLY A 388 7.84 12.39 -3.66
N ALA A 389 8.41 11.35 -4.29
CA ALA A 389 9.18 10.31 -3.60
C ALA A 389 10.67 10.68 -3.34
N PRO A 390 11.14 10.68 -2.07
CA PRO A 390 12.57 10.79 -1.76
C PRO A 390 13.33 9.52 -2.14
N VAL A 391 14.43 9.65 -2.87
CA VAL A 391 15.29 8.52 -3.27
C VAL A 391 16.22 8.08 -2.10
N ILE A 392 17.04 6.99 -2.16
CA ILE A 392 17.83 6.37 -1.02
C ILE A 392 19.45 6.13 -1.06
N ASP A 393 20.31 7.07 -1.55
CA ASP A 393 21.77 7.03 -2.00
C ASP A 393 22.81 6.75 -0.94
N LEU A 394 23.33 5.53 -1.01
CA LEU A 394 24.47 5.09 -0.27
C LEU A 394 25.64 4.81 -1.21
N ASN A 395 26.86 4.92 -0.70
CA ASN A 395 27.91 3.95 -1.01
C ASN A 395 28.22 3.24 0.31
N TYR A 396 28.08 1.92 0.36
CA TYR A 396 28.25 1.18 1.61
C TYR A 396 29.07 -0.10 1.42
N SER A 397 29.60 -0.63 2.52
CA SER A 397 30.14 -1.98 2.60
C SER A 397 29.60 -2.71 3.83
N SER A 398 28.99 -3.88 3.62
CA SER A 398 28.44 -4.75 4.67
C SER A 398 29.39 -5.91 4.99
N THR A 399 29.31 -6.43 6.22
CA THR A 399 29.92 -7.72 6.60
C THR A 399 29.08 -8.94 6.20
N ALA A 400 27.81 -8.73 5.83
CA ALA A 400 26.88 -9.79 5.47
C ALA A 400 26.63 -9.82 3.95
N PRO A 401 26.39 -11.00 3.34
CA PRO A 401 26.07 -11.11 1.92
C PRO A 401 24.65 -10.61 1.60
N ASP A 402 23.68 -10.93 2.46
CA ASP A 402 22.33 -10.35 2.46
C ASP A 402 22.29 -9.22 3.49
N THR A 403 21.70 -8.08 3.15
CA THR A 403 21.65 -6.90 4.05
C THR A 403 20.37 -6.10 3.84
N GLU A 404 19.64 -5.91 4.94
CA GLU A 404 18.58 -4.92 5.11
C GLU A 404 19.19 -3.53 5.34
N LEU A 405 18.67 -2.53 4.65
CA LEU A 405 18.96 -1.11 4.86
C LEU A 405 17.62 -0.38 4.99
N ALA A 406 17.07 -0.39 6.19
CA ALA A 406 15.87 0.36 6.55
C ALA A 406 16.24 1.84 6.80
N VAL A 407 15.34 2.74 6.43
CA VAL A 407 15.58 4.18 6.44
C VAL A 407 14.37 4.93 6.97
N ARG A 408 14.62 5.90 7.85
CA ARG A 408 13.60 6.78 8.42
C ARG A 408 13.93 8.24 8.14
N LEU A 409 12.91 8.99 7.72
CA LEU A 409 12.98 10.41 7.40
C LEU A 409 12.35 11.25 8.50
N TRP A 410 13.06 12.25 9.03
CA TRP A 410 12.58 13.05 10.16
C TRP A 410 12.54 14.55 9.88
N ASP A 411 11.37 15.16 10.07
CA ASP A 411 11.23 16.58 10.35
C ASP A 411 11.54 16.82 11.85
N VAL A 412 12.22 17.91 12.20
CA VAL A 412 12.82 18.10 13.53
C VAL A 412 12.71 19.55 13.98
N ASP A 413 11.79 19.81 14.91
CA ASP A 413 11.72 21.07 15.63
C ASP A 413 12.62 21.04 16.87
N PHE A 414 13.72 21.80 16.81
CA PHE A 414 14.65 21.96 17.91
C PHE A 414 14.13 22.86 19.05
N SER A 415 13.02 23.58 18.87
CA SER A 415 12.43 24.46 19.88
C SER A 415 11.51 23.71 20.87
N SER A 416 10.60 22.85 20.38
CA SER A 416 9.88 21.88 21.23
C SER A 416 10.75 20.66 21.59
N GLY A 417 11.80 20.39 20.83
CA GLY A 417 12.61 19.17 20.96
C GLY A 417 11.92 17.92 20.41
N THR A 418 10.89 18.08 19.57
CA THR A 418 10.12 16.97 18.96
C THR A 418 10.56 16.75 17.51
N ARG A 419 10.47 15.50 17.05
CA ARG A 419 10.61 15.14 15.63
C ARG A 419 9.44 14.28 15.17
N ALA A 420 9.01 14.46 13.92
CA ALA A 420 7.98 13.65 13.30
C ALA A 420 8.54 12.87 12.10
N LEU A 421 8.07 11.63 11.95
CA LEU A 421 8.37 10.82 10.78
C LEU A 421 7.67 11.41 9.57
N VAL A 422 8.43 11.70 8.50
CA VAL A 422 7.90 12.20 7.22
C VAL A 422 7.64 11.04 6.26
N THR A 423 8.57 10.08 6.19
CA THR A 423 8.41 8.83 5.45
C THR A 423 9.44 7.79 5.92
N ARG A 424 9.32 6.56 5.43
CA ARG A 424 10.27 5.45 5.65
C ARG A 424 10.32 4.54 4.44
N GLY A 425 11.38 3.74 4.35
CA GLY A 425 11.50 2.67 3.37
C GLY A 425 12.55 1.66 3.78
N VAL A 426 12.70 0.59 2.99
CA VAL A 426 13.74 -0.42 3.17
C VAL A 426 14.27 -0.86 1.83
N TYR A 427 15.60 -0.99 1.73
CA TYR A 427 16.26 -1.62 0.59
C TYR A 427 16.88 -2.95 1.03
N ARG A 428 16.72 -4.00 0.23
CA ARG A 428 17.40 -5.29 0.44
C ARG A 428 18.41 -5.57 -0.66
N SER A 429 19.63 -5.91 -0.25
CA SER A 429 20.79 -6.12 -1.12
C SER A 429 21.39 -7.52 -0.92
N LEU A 430 21.85 -8.15 -2.01
CA LEU A 430 22.43 -9.50 -2.01
C LEU A 430 23.92 -9.54 -2.42
N ASP A 431 24.48 -8.41 -2.87
CA ASP A 431 25.74 -8.36 -3.61
C ASP A 431 26.95 -7.91 -2.75
N GLY A 432 26.77 -7.81 -1.43
CA GLY A 432 27.75 -7.21 -0.53
C GLY A 432 27.83 -5.68 -0.70
N PRO A 433 29.00 -5.06 -0.95
CA PRO A 433 29.14 -3.59 -1.04
C PRO A 433 28.48 -3.01 -2.31
N GLY A 434 27.58 -2.02 -2.15
CA GLY A 434 26.76 -1.48 -3.25
C GLY A 434 26.38 0.01 -3.12
N THR A 435 25.53 0.51 -4.04
CA THR A 435 25.14 1.93 -4.22
C THR A 435 23.73 2.16 -4.80
N ALA A 436 22.94 3.19 -4.36
CA ALA A 436 21.62 3.65 -4.95
C ALA A 436 20.84 4.80 -4.19
N GLY A 437 20.46 6.05 -4.70
CA GLY A 437 19.39 7.03 -4.17
C GLY A 437 19.53 8.64 -3.87
N HIS A 438 19.31 9.52 -2.77
CA HIS A 438 18.95 9.66 -1.25
C HIS A 438 17.97 10.83 -0.75
N THR A 439 17.83 11.05 0.60
CA THR A 439 16.69 11.59 1.46
C THR A 439 16.76 13.06 2.08
N ILE A 440 16.34 13.30 3.35
CA ILE A 440 16.50 14.48 4.29
C ILE A 440 17.24 14.00 5.57
N THR A 441 16.77 14.33 6.81
CA THR A 441 17.37 13.87 8.09
C THR A 441 17.34 12.35 8.14
N LEU A 442 18.49 11.79 7.78
CA LEU A 442 18.66 10.39 7.50
C LEU A 442 19.06 9.64 8.77
N GLU A 443 18.26 8.65 9.12
CA GLU A 443 18.73 7.47 9.86
C GLU A 443 18.71 6.27 8.92
N VAL A 444 19.88 5.74 8.56
CA VAL A 444 20.00 4.38 8.00
C VAL A 444 20.19 3.42 9.16
N THR A 445 19.40 2.36 9.20
CA THR A 445 19.56 1.26 10.16
C THR A 445 19.55 -0.09 9.45
N ALA A 446 20.36 -1.04 9.91
CA ALA A 446 20.27 -2.43 9.50
C ALA A 446 19.26 -3.25 10.35
N ASN A 447 18.45 -2.57 11.17
CA ASN A 447 17.33 -3.13 11.92
C ASN A 447 16.34 -2.00 12.29
N ASP A 448 15.10 -2.07 11.79
CA ASP A 448 13.98 -1.19 12.18
C ASP A 448 12.84 -1.96 12.88
N ALA A 449 13.17 -3.03 13.59
CA ALA A 449 12.21 -3.82 14.34
C ALA A 449 11.50 -2.98 15.44
N PRO A 450 10.21 -3.22 15.69
CA PRO A 450 9.39 -4.34 15.20
C PRO A 450 8.71 -4.10 13.86
N TYR A 451 8.91 -2.94 13.21
CA TYR A 451 8.24 -2.59 11.96
C TYR A 451 8.67 -3.49 10.82
N TYR A 452 9.94 -3.39 10.42
CA TYR A 452 10.56 -4.37 9.55
C TYR A 452 11.04 -5.57 10.39
N GLN A 453 10.89 -6.77 9.83
CA GLN A 453 11.36 -7.99 10.48
C GLN A 453 12.88 -7.97 10.59
N PRO A 454 13.49 -8.15 11.78
CA PRO A 454 14.94 -8.15 11.91
C PRO A 454 15.54 -9.35 11.20
N SER A 455 16.62 -9.12 10.44
CA SER A 455 17.34 -10.19 9.75
C SER A 455 18.00 -11.18 10.72
N ASN A 456 17.81 -12.47 10.45
CA ASN A 456 18.50 -13.59 11.08
C ASN A 456 20.02 -13.62 10.76
N VAL A 457 20.51 -12.77 9.85
CA VAL A 457 21.93 -12.65 9.49
C VAL A 457 22.51 -11.36 10.11
N PRO A 458 23.43 -11.47 11.11
CA PRO A 458 24.08 -10.30 11.68
C PRO A 458 24.91 -9.52 10.66
N ALA A 459 24.63 -8.23 10.53
CA ALA A 459 25.31 -7.32 9.62
C ALA A 459 25.91 -6.13 10.37
N VAL A 460 27.10 -5.71 9.95
CA VAL A 460 27.68 -4.40 10.26
C VAL A 460 27.92 -3.69 8.93
N VAL A 461 27.31 -2.52 8.77
CA VAL A 461 27.31 -1.76 7.52
C VAL A 461 28.06 -0.45 7.73
N VAL A 462 29.10 -0.23 6.94
CA VAL A 462 29.81 1.06 6.87
C VAL A 462 29.28 1.84 5.68
N VAL A 463 28.48 2.87 5.94
CA VAL A 463 28.07 3.85 4.93
C VAL A 463 29.20 4.87 4.76
N ARG A 464 29.62 5.12 3.53
CA ARG A 464 30.80 5.92 3.16
C ARG A 464 30.42 7.32 2.67
N THR A 465 29.41 7.40 1.81
CA THR A 465 28.89 8.64 1.23
C THR A 465 27.37 8.59 1.11
N VAL A 466 26.74 9.77 1.13
CA VAL A 466 25.29 9.94 0.92
C VAL A 466 25.01 11.16 0.02
N ARG A 467 24.01 11.09 -0.87
CA ARG A 467 23.50 12.21 -1.68
C ARG A 467 21.99 12.37 -1.49
N LEU A 468 21.53 13.49 -0.94
CA LEU A 468 20.10 13.83 -0.92
C LEU A 468 19.62 14.27 -2.30
N THR A 469 18.38 13.92 -2.63
CA THR A 469 17.51 14.45 -3.69
C THR A 469 16.05 14.36 -3.22
N LEU A 470 15.38 15.50 -3.11
CA LEU A 470 13.95 15.59 -2.78
C LEU A 470 13.16 16.21 -3.93
N PRO A 471 12.08 15.58 -4.38
CA PRO A 471 10.98 16.25 -5.07
C PRO A 471 10.34 17.32 -4.17
N CYS A 472 10.21 18.55 -4.68
CA CYS A 472 9.80 19.74 -3.94
C CYS A 472 8.95 20.70 -4.78
N ARG A 473 8.18 21.55 -4.08
CA ARG A 473 7.36 22.63 -4.62
C ARG A 473 7.86 24.00 -4.18
#